data_AF-A0A523BI50-F1
#
_entry.id   AF-A0A523BI50-F1
#
_cell.length_a   1.000
_cell.length_b   1.000
_cell.length_c   1.000
_cell.angle_alpha   90.00
_cell.angle_beta   90.00
_cell.angle_gamma   90.00
#
_symmetry.space_group_name_H-M   'P 1'
#
loop_
_entity.id
_entity.type
_entity.pdbx_description
1 polymer ?
#
loop_
_entity_poly.entity_id
_entity_poly.type
_entity_poly.pdbx_seq_one_letter_code
_entity_poly.pdbx_strand_id
1 'polypeptide(L)'
;MKEGVIEYRLPIPKEPVEIKEEALKRCSDPSWSFLDKDRVINLFTLSANYLPKYLWREWKKALKDRGIPWQLFLKALSACDHDILMWVEGALSWEDLVGIIEETLMRASSGRYPLRR
;
A
#
# COMPACT_ATOMS: atom_id res chain seq x y z
N MET A 1 -15.72 -30.99 3.25
CA MET A 1 -14.33 -30.87 3.70
C MET A 1 -13.61 -30.06 2.64
N LYS A 2 -13.33 -28.78 2.86
CA LYS A 2 -12.49 -27.99 1.95
C LYS A 2 -11.17 -27.74 2.67
N GLU A 3 -10.11 -28.19 2.01
CA GLU A 3 -8.73 -28.16 2.45
C GLU A 3 -8.35 -26.84 3.09
N GLY A 4 -7.69 -26.95 4.24
CA GLY A 4 -6.97 -25.85 4.87
C GLY A 4 -5.82 -25.43 3.96
N VAL A 5 -6.08 -24.45 3.10
CA VAL A 5 -5.03 -23.56 2.64
C VAL A 5 -4.62 -22.80 3.88
N ILE A 6 -3.41 -23.06 4.40
CA ILE A 6 -2.81 -22.17 5.39
C ILE A 6 -2.56 -20.86 4.64
N GLU A 7 -3.59 -20.03 4.58
CA GLU A 7 -3.55 -18.68 4.06
C GLU A 7 -2.60 -17.93 4.98
N TYR A 8 -1.38 -17.70 4.52
CA TYR A 8 -0.40 -16.90 5.21
C TYR A 8 -0.80 -15.42 5.16
N ARG A 9 -1.98 -15.08 5.71
CA ARG A 9 -2.49 -13.72 5.75
C ARG A 9 -1.66 -12.86 6.69
N LEU A 10 -1.20 -11.72 6.19
CA LEU A 10 -0.70 -10.63 7.00
C LEU A 10 -1.87 -10.12 7.85
N PRO A 11 -1.63 -9.76 9.11
CA PRO A 11 -2.69 -9.16 9.92
C PRO A 11 -3.15 -7.86 9.25
N ILE A 12 -4.46 -7.67 9.13
CA ILE A 12 -5.00 -6.40 8.63
C ILE A 12 -4.69 -5.33 9.67
N PRO A 13 -3.81 -4.37 9.38
CA PRO A 13 -3.50 -3.30 10.31
C PRO A 13 -4.69 -2.35 10.41
N LYS A 14 -4.73 -1.51 11.45
CA LYS A 14 -5.77 -0.48 11.56
C LYS A 14 -5.66 0.49 10.37
N GLU A 15 -6.79 0.97 9.84
CA GLU A 15 -6.74 1.98 8.78
C GLU A 15 -6.00 3.24 9.27
N PRO A 16 -4.95 3.70 8.57
CA PRO A 16 -4.23 4.91 8.91
C PRO A 16 -4.99 6.13 8.36
N VAL A 17 -6.14 6.42 8.98
CA VAL A 17 -7.04 7.52 8.59
C VAL A 17 -6.30 8.86 8.52
N GLU A 18 -5.34 9.09 9.41
CA GLU A 18 -4.50 10.29 9.43
C GLU A 18 -3.77 10.54 8.09
N ILE A 19 -3.27 9.48 7.44
CA ILE A 19 -2.56 9.59 6.15
C ILE A 19 -3.55 9.96 5.04
N LYS A 20 -4.74 9.34 5.07
CA LYS A 20 -5.83 9.59 4.12
C LYS A 20 -6.36 11.02 4.25
N GLU A 21 -6.59 11.47 5.48
CA GLU A 21 -7.04 12.84 5.77
C GLU A 21 -6.01 13.89 5.35
N GLU A 22 -4.72 13.67 5.64
CA GLU A 22 -3.67 14.60 5.22
C GLU A 22 -3.59 14.69 3.69
N ALA A 23 -3.67 13.56 2.98
CA ALA A 23 -3.69 13.57 1.51
C ALA A 23 -4.89 14.36 0.95
N LEU A 24 -6.10 14.15 1.49
CA LEU A 24 -7.32 14.86 1.07
C LEU A 24 -7.27 16.35 1.41
N LYS A 25 -6.73 16.70 2.58
CA LYS A 25 -6.53 18.08 3.00
C LYS A 25 -5.61 18.83 2.04
N ARG A 26 -4.50 18.19 1.63
CA ARG A 26 -3.55 18.76 0.66
C ARG A 26 -4.15 18.90 -0.73
N CYS A 27 -5.00 17.97 -1.15
CA CYS A 27 -5.74 18.10 -2.40
C CYS A 27 -6.72 19.30 -2.40
N SER A 28 -7.22 19.68 -1.22
CA SER A 28 -8.17 20.79 -1.06
C SER A 28 -7.48 22.14 -0.85
N ASP A 29 -6.16 22.15 -0.68
CA ASP A 29 -5.37 23.35 -0.42
C ASP A 29 -4.99 24.03 -1.76
N PRO A 30 -5.38 25.30 -1.98
CA PRO A 30 -5.07 26.04 -3.21
C PRO A 30 -3.57 26.14 -3.49
N SER A 31 -2.71 26.05 -2.48
CA SER A 31 -1.25 26.05 -2.67
C SER A 31 -0.74 24.83 -3.43
N TRP A 32 -1.53 23.75 -3.50
CA TRP A 32 -1.21 22.52 -4.24
C TRP A 32 -1.90 22.41 -5.60
N SER A 33 -2.64 23.45 -6.02
CA SER A 33 -3.39 23.48 -7.29
C SER A 33 -2.53 23.36 -8.55
N PHE A 34 -1.20 23.50 -8.43
CA PHE A 34 -0.24 23.29 -9.53
C PHE A 34 0.03 21.81 -9.83
N LEU A 35 -0.45 20.88 -8.99
CA LEU A 35 -0.35 19.43 -9.19
C LEU A 35 -1.74 18.82 -9.32
N ASP A 36 -1.84 17.79 -10.16
CA ASP A 36 -3.04 16.95 -10.24
C ASP A 36 -3.30 16.27 -8.88
N LYS A 37 -4.58 16.10 -8.54
CA LYS A 37 -5.03 15.45 -7.31
C LYS A 37 -4.33 14.10 -7.08
N ASP A 38 -4.25 13.26 -8.10
CA ASP A 38 -3.61 11.94 -8.04
C ASP A 38 -2.12 12.05 -7.65
N ARG A 39 -1.41 13.05 -8.20
CA ARG A 39 0.00 13.28 -7.87
C ARG A 39 0.17 13.72 -6.43
N VAL A 40 -0.73 14.57 -5.92
CA VAL A 40 -0.74 14.99 -4.52
C VAL A 40 -0.99 13.79 -3.62
N ILE A 41 -2.01 12.97 -3.90
CA ILE A 41 -2.30 11.78 -3.11
C ILE A 41 -1.09 10.83 -3.12
N ASN A 42 -0.51 10.53 -4.28
CA ASN A 42 0.67 9.67 -4.37
C ASN A 42 1.86 10.22 -3.56
N LEU A 43 2.07 11.54 -3.59
CA LEU A 43 3.14 12.19 -2.83
C LEU A 43 2.99 11.97 -1.32
N PHE A 44 1.78 12.19 -0.79
CA PHE A 44 1.46 12.12 0.64
C PHE A 44 1.13 10.70 1.14
N THR A 45 1.03 9.72 0.26
CA THR A 45 0.85 8.32 0.64
C THR A 45 2.14 7.52 0.48
N LEU A 46 2.67 7.48 -0.75
CA LEU A 46 3.79 6.64 -1.16
C LEU A 46 5.14 7.36 -1.10
N SER A 47 5.26 8.51 -1.76
CA SER A 47 6.57 9.14 -2.00
C SER A 47 7.22 9.69 -0.73
N ALA A 48 6.42 10.29 0.15
CA ALA A 48 6.88 10.70 1.48
C ALA A 48 7.00 9.50 2.47
N ASN A 49 6.81 8.28 1.98
CA ASN A 49 6.91 7.03 2.72
C ASN A 49 5.98 6.93 3.94
N TYR A 50 4.87 7.67 3.98
CA TYR A 50 3.92 7.61 5.09
C TYR A 50 3.27 6.23 5.18
N LEU A 51 2.58 5.81 4.11
CA LEU A 51 1.93 4.50 4.03
C LEU A 51 2.96 3.34 4.02
N PRO A 52 4.06 3.40 3.24
CA PRO A 52 5.09 2.38 3.29
C PRO A 52 5.69 2.15 4.69
N LYS A 53 6.06 3.21 5.42
CA LYS A 53 6.62 3.06 6.78
C LYS A 53 5.60 2.52 7.76
N TYR A 54 4.35 2.97 7.66
CA TYR A 54 3.25 2.48 8.49
C TYR A 54 3.08 0.96 8.32
N LEU A 55 2.80 0.52 7.10
CA LEU A 55 2.55 -0.90 6.79
C LEU A 55 3.77 -1.77 7.11
N TRP A 56 4.98 -1.29 6.83
CA TRP A 56 6.17 -2.03 7.19
C TRP A 56 6.34 -2.14 8.69
N ARG A 57 6.05 -1.12 9.50
CA ARG A 57 6.12 -1.25 10.96
C ARG A 57 5.21 -2.39 11.45
N GLU A 58 4.00 -2.48 10.93
CA GLU A 58 3.02 -3.50 11.30
C GLU A 58 3.41 -4.90 10.80
N TRP A 59 3.99 -5.00 9.60
CA TRP A 59 4.28 -6.29 8.96
C TRP A 59 5.75 -6.73 8.99
N LYS A 60 6.67 -5.88 9.47
CA LYS A 60 8.14 -6.09 9.37
C LYS A 60 8.56 -7.48 9.81
N LYS A 61 8.02 -7.98 10.93
CA LYS A 61 8.35 -9.30 11.46
C LYS A 61 7.93 -10.39 10.46
N ALA A 62 6.65 -10.41 10.09
CA ALA A 62 6.10 -11.40 9.15
C ALA A 62 6.75 -11.33 7.76
N LEU A 63 7.04 -10.13 7.25
CA LEU A 63 7.73 -9.94 5.97
C LEU A 63 9.16 -10.45 6.00
N LYS A 64 9.91 -10.16 7.08
CA LYS A 64 11.27 -10.65 7.25
C LYS A 64 11.35 -12.17 7.40
N ASP A 65 10.42 -12.76 8.15
CA ASP A 65 10.33 -14.22 8.32
C ASP A 65 10.05 -14.92 6.97
N ARG A 66 9.42 -14.21 6.03
CA ARG A 66 9.17 -14.65 4.64
C ARG A 66 10.28 -14.25 3.66
N GLY A 67 11.39 -13.69 4.12
CA GLY A 67 12.51 -13.26 3.27
C GLY A 67 12.20 -12.06 2.37
N ILE A 68 11.17 -11.26 2.66
CA ILE A 68 10.80 -10.07 1.88
C ILE A 68 11.61 -8.87 2.42
N PRO A 69 12.60 -8.35 1.67
CA PRO A 69 13.34 -7.17 2.08
C PRO A 69 12.54 -5.88 1.83
N TRP A 70 12.92 -4.81 2.51
CA TRP A 70 12.31 -3.48 2.38
C TRP A 70 12.21 -3.00 0.93
N GLN A 71 13.24 -3.24 0.12
CA GLN A 71 13.27 -2.84 -1.30
C GLN A 71 12.21 -3.56 -2.14
N LEU A 72 11.95 -4.84 -1.87
CA LEU A 72 10.92 -5.60 -2.57
C LEU A 72 9.52 -5.14 -2.13
N PHE A 73 9.36 -4.88 -0.83
CA PHE A 73 8.14 -4.33 -0.27
C PHE A 73 7.77 -2.98 -0.90
N LEU A 74 8.74 -2.05 -0.99
CA LEU A 74 8.51 -0.76 -1.64
C LEU A 74 8.08 -0.92 -3.10
N LYS A 75 8.75 -1.80 -3.85
CA LYS A 75 8.40 -2.06 -5.26
C LYS A 75 6.98 -2.61 -5.41
N ALA A 76 6.60 -3.56 -4.56
CA ALA A 76 5.25 -4.12 -4.57
C ALA A 76 4.20 -3.06 -4.24
N LEU A 77 4.46 -2.23 -3.22
CA LEU A 77 3.55 -1.18 -2.80
C LEU A 77 3.42 -0.07 -3.86
N SER A 78 4.52 0.30 -4.54
CA SER A 78 4.48 1.24 -5.66
C SER A 78 3.70 0.71 -6.86
N ALA A 79 3.57 -0.62 -7.02
CA ALA A 79 2.75 -1.20 -8.07
C ALA A 79 1.25 -1.23 -7.74
N CYS A 80 0.89 -0.90 -6.50
CA CYS A 80 -0.49 -0.72 -6.04
C CYS A 80 -0.87 0.77 -5.98
N ASP A 81 -0.16 1.64 -6.71
CA ASP A 81 -0.36 3.09 -6.63
C ASP A 81 -1.80 3.50 -6.99
N HIS A 82 -2.37 2.91 -8.04
CA HIS A 82 -3.75 3.14 -8.43
C HIS A 82 -4.75 2.69 -7.35
N ASP A 83 -4.54 1.53 -6.73
CA ASP A 83 -5.41 1.04 -5.66
C ASP A 83 -5.34 1.94 -4.41
N ILE A 84 -4.16 2.46 -4.11
CA ILE A 84 -3.96 3.43 -3.02
C ILE A 84 -4.71 4.73 -3.31
N LEU A 85 -4.72 5.22 -4.56
CA LEU A 85 -5.53 6.37 -4.97
C LEU A 85 -7.02 6.08 -4.71
N MET A 86 -7.53 4.95 -5.19
CA MET A 86 -8.93 4.56 -4.99
C MET A 86 -9.32 4.47 -3.51
N TRP A 87 -8.42 3.97 -2.65
CA TRP A 87 -8.65 3.92 -1.20
C TRP A 87 -8.75 5.31 -0.57
N VAL A 88 -7.86 6.23 -0.96
CA VAL A 88 -7.89 7.62 -0.45
C VAL A 88 -9.17 8.33 -0.89
N GLU A 89 -9.61 8.10 -2.13
CA GLU A 89 -10.85 8.66 -2.66
C GLU A 89 -12.12 7.99 -2.09
N GLY A 90 -11.98 6.87 -1.39
CA GLY A 90 -13.08 6.11 -0.80
C GLY A 90 -13.80 5.17 -1.76
N ALA A 91 -13.25 4.95 -2.96
CA ALA A 91 -13.73 3.98 -3.93
C ALA A 91 -13.29 2.53 -3.63
N LEU A 92 -12.27 2.36 -2.78
CA LEU A 92 -11.75 1.07 -2.31
C LEU A 92 -11.71 1.03 -0.78
N SER A 93 -12.13 -0.07 -0.17
CA SER A 93 -12.04 -0.24 1.29
C SER A 93 -10.59 -0.46 1.74
N TRP A 94 -10.32 -0.21 3.02
CA TRP A 94 -8.99 -0.46 3.58
C TRP A 94 -8.63 -1.96 3.57
N GLU A 95 -9.59 -2.82 3.91
CA GLU A 95 -9.44 -4.26 3.90
C GLU A 95 -9.13 -4.80 2.49
N ASP A 96 -9.81 -4.28 1.48
CA ASP A 96 -9.56 -4.65 0.08
C ASP A 96 -8.18 -4.18 -0.38
N LEU A 97 -7.79 -2.94 -0.05
CA LEU A 97 -6.45 -2.43 -0.35
C LEU A 97 -5.37 -3.31 0.29
N VAL A 98 -5.53 -3.65 1.57
CA VAL A 98 -4.58 -4.52 2.28
C VAL A 98 -4.49 -5.89 1.60
N GLY A 99 -5.61 -6.47 1.17
CA GLY A 99 -5.64 -7.72 0.40
C GLY A 99 -4.89 -7.63 -0.92
N ILE A 100 -5.07 -6.55 -1.68
CA ILE A 100 -4.36 -6.31 -2.95
C ILE A 100 -2.85 -6.16 -2.73
N ILE A 101 -2.45 -5.41 -1.69
CA ILE A 101 -1.04 -5.22 -1.34
C ILE A 101 -0.42 -6.56 -0.93
N GLU A 102 -1.10 -7.35 -0.11
CA GLU A 102 -0.65 -8.67 0.28
C GLU A 102 -0.48 -9.60 -0.92
N GLU A 103 -1.48 -9.69 -1.81
CA GLU A 103 -1.40 -10.52 -3.00
C GLU A 103 -0.22 -10.09 -3.90
N THR A 104 -0.04 -8.78 -4.06
CA THR A 104 1.06 -8.20 -4.84
C THR A 104 2.42 -8.56 -4.21
N LEU A 105 2.53 -8.52 -2.88
CA LEU A 105 3.74 -8.93 -2.15
C LEU A 105 4.05 -10.42 -2.35
N MET A 106 3.04 -11.30 -2.34
CA MET A 106 3.23 -12.74 -2.59
C MET A 106 3.64 -13.05 -4.03
N ARG A 107 3.07 -12.33 -4.99
CA ARG A 107 3.49 -12.43 -6.41
C ARG A 107 4.91 -11.92 -6.61
N ALA A 108 5.28 -10.83 -5.95
CA ALA A 108 6.62 -10.25 -5.99
C ALA A 108 7.68 -11.17 -5.34
N SER A 109 7.36 -11.78 -4.20
CA SER A 109 8.28 -12.68 -3.49
C SER A 109 8.50 -14.01 -4.22
N SER A 110 7.52 -14.49 -4.98
CA SER A 110 7.63 -15.71 -5.81
C SER A 110 8.33 -15.49 -7.15
N GLY A 111 8.87 -14.29 -7.41
CA GLY A 111 9.54 -13.95 -8.68
C GLY A 111 8.59 -13.82 -9.88
N ARG A 112 7.26 -13.84 -9.65
CA ARG A 112 6.22 -13.72 -10.67
C ARG A 112 5.73 -12.28 -10.81
N TYR A 113 6.65 -11.33 -10.91
CA TYR A 113 6.32 -9.94 -11.14
C TYR A 113 7.19 -9.34 -12.23
N PRO A 114 6.63 -8.79 -13.32
CA PRO A 114 7.40 -7.98 -14.23
C PRO A 114 7.69 -6.64 -13.55
N LEU A 115 8.97 -6.37 -13.28
CA LEU A 115 9.42 -5.02 -12.96
C LEU A 115 9.34 -4.20 -14.25
N ARG A 116 8.25 -3.45 -14.47
CA ARG A 116 8.29 -2.38 -15.47
C ARG A 116 9.38 -1.39 -15.04
N ARG A 117 10.39 -1.28 -15.90
CA ARG A 117 11.44 -0.25 -15.87
C ARG A 117 10.90 1.05 -16.40
#